data_AF-A0A9Q5ZA18-F1
#
_entry.id   AF-A0A9Q5ZA18-F1
#
_cell.length_a   1.000
_cell.length_b   1.000
_cell.length_c   1.000
_cell.angle_alpha   90.00
_cell.angle_beta   90.00
_cell.angle_gamma   90.00
#
_symmetry.space_group_name_H-M   'P 1'
#
loop_
_entity.id
_entity.type
_entity.pdbx_description
1 polymer ?
#
loop_
_entity_poly.entity_id
_entity_poly.type
_entity_poly.pdbx_seq_one_letter_code
_entity_poly.pdbx_strand_id
1 'polypeptide(L)'
;MPLYNPPATFNFPVDSSSTATEVTNSLSTTASEIIPANTNRKGLTIFNTLNQTVYIDAVTGLTTTNYMVAIPAGGFYELPTNKIYTGHFYGILASGTGSVEIREFT
;
A
#
# COMPACT_ATOMS: atom_id res chain seq x y z
N MET A 1 -38.14 17.75 29.36
CA MET A 1 -36.99 16.91 29.00
C MET A 1 -35.92 17.82 28.45
N PRO A 2 -34.69 17.87 28.99
CA PRO A 2 -33.65 18.71 28.41
C PRO A 2 -33.24 18.15 27.05
N LEU A 3 -33.15 19.02 26.03
CA LEU A 3 -32.52 18.70 24.75
C LEU A 3 -31.03 18.49 25.02
N TYR A 4 -30.52 17.29 24.76
CA TYR A 4 -29.08 17.04 24.70
C TYR A 4 -28.54 17.64 23.40
N ASN A 5 -27.81 18.76 23.48
CA ASN A 5 -27.06 19.29 22.35
C ASN A 5 -25.66 18.64 22.35
N PRO A 6 -25.31 17.81 21.36
CA PRO A 6 -23.97 17.25 21.28
C PRO A 6 -22.92 18.38 21.18
N PRO A 7 -21.71 18.18 21.71
CA PRO A 7 -20.67 19.20 21.72
C PRO A 7 -20.33 19.68 20.31
N ALA A 8 -20.17 21.01 20.16
CA ALA A 8 -20.01 21.69 18.87
C ALA A 8 -18.66 21.45 18.15
N THR A 9 -17.82 20.54 18.64
CA THR A 9 -16.50 20.28 18.07
C THR A 9 -16.32 18.82 17.74
N PHE A 10 -16.33 18.53 16.45
CA PHE A 10 -15.98 17.23 15.89
C PHE A 10 -14.53 17.33 15.39
N ASN A 11 -13.58 16.74 16.12
CA ASN A 11 -12.18 16.72 15.71
C ASN A 11 -11.92 15.46 14.87
N PHE A 12 -11.56 15.64 13.60
CA PHE A 12 -11.00 14.58 12.77
C PHE A 12 -9.47 14.71 12.85
N PRO A 13 -8.78 13.94 13.71
CA PRO A 13 -7.32 14.01 13.77
C PRO A 13 -6.74 13.63 12.41
N VAL A 14 -6.02 14.57 11.79
CA VAL A 14 -5.21 14.30 10.60
C VAL A 14 -3.88 13.75 11.08
N ASP A 15 -3.63 12.46 10.83
CA ASP A 15 -2.32 11.88 11.09
C ASP A 15 -1.37 12.27 9.95
N SER A 16 -0.33 13.02 10.28
CA SER A 16 0.65 13.52 9.32
C SER A 16 2.00 12.86 9.56
N SER A 17 2.76 12.71 8.48
CA SER A 17 4.12 12.17 8.48
C SER A 17 5.09 13.25 7.98
N SER A 18 6.24 13.35 8.63
CA SER A 18 7.37 14.19 8.18
C SER A 18 8.49 13.36 7.54
N THR A 19 8.31 12.04 7.45
CA THR A 19 9.35 11.09 7.02
C THR A 19 8.83 10.17 5.94
N ALA A 20 9.44 10.24 4.75
CA ALA A 20 9.20 9.34 3.64
C ALA A 20 10.45 8.51 3.37
N THR A 21 10.32 7.18 3.32
CA THR A 21 11.42 6.26 3.04
C THR A 21 11.12 5.45 1.79
N GLU A 22 12.13 5.28 0.94
CA GLU A 22 12.05 4.37 -0.20
C GLU A 22 12.19 2.92 0.24
N VAL A 23 11.28 2.07 -0.19
CA VAL A 23 11.31 0.63 0.13
C VAL A 23 11.91 -0.12 -1.05
N THR A 24 13.11 -0.66 -0.87
CA THR A 24 13.74 -1.51 -1.89
C THR A 24 13.01 -2.84 -2.00
N ASN A 25 12.67 -3.23 -3.23
CA ASN A 25 11.93 -4.46 -3.49
C ASN A 25 12.39 -5.17 -4.76
N SER A 26 12.05 -6.45 -4.85
CA SER A 26 12.24 -7.25 -6.06
C SER A 26 10.99 -8.09 -6.33
N LEU A 27 10.45 -7.96 -7.54
CA LEU A 27 9.32 -8.71 -8.03
C LEU A 27 9.78 -9.80 -8.98
N SER A 28 9.07 -10.93 -8.95
CA SER A 28 9.25 -12.05 -9.87
C SER A 28 7.90 -12.68 -10.21
N THR A 29 7.91 -13.80 -10.92
CA THR A 29 6.71 -14.61 -11.17
C THR A 29 6.22 -15.38 -9.94
N THR A 30 6.97 -15.37 -8.84
CA THR A 30 6.60 -15.98 -7.56
C THR A 30 6.32 -14.90 -6.53
N ALA A 31 5.31 -15.12 -5.68
CA ALA A 31 4.95 -14.20 -4.59
C ALA A 31 6.19 -13.86 -3.76
N SER A 32 6.57 -12.59 -3.82
CA SER A 32 7.75 -12.07 -3.13
C SER A 32 7.28 -10.96 -2.21
N GLU A 33 7.83 -10.91 -0.99
CA GLU A 33 7.59 -9.77 -0.10
C GLU A 33 8.21 -8.53 -0.74
N ILE A 34 7.40 -7.50 -0.94
CA ILE A 34 7.84 -6.23 -1.50
C ILE A 34 7.89 -5.12 -0.46
N ILE A 35 7.15 -5.28 0.64
CA ILE A 35 7.09 -4.30 1.71
C ILE A 35 6.98 -5.06 3.04
N PRO A 36 7.93 -4.89 3.97
CA PRO A 36 7.88 -5.53 5.27
C PRO A 36 6.76 -4.93 6.14
N ALA A 37 6.33 -5.63 7.18
CA ALA A 37 5.43 -5.04 8.17
C ALA A 37 6.10 -3.87 8.90
N ASN A 38 5.37 -2.77 9.06
CA ASN A 38 5.79 -1.61 9.85
C ASN A 38 4.61 -1.05 10.65
N THR A 39 4.71 -1.14 11.97
CA THR A 39 3.67 -0.64 12.90
C THR A 39 3.53 0.88 12.89
N ASN A 40 4.56 1.60 12.42
CA ASN A 40 4.57 3.05 12.33
C ASN A 40 4.11 3.56 10.97
N ARG A 41 3.67 2.68 10.05
CA ARG A 41 3.23 3.10 8.72
C ARG A 41 1.99 4.00 8.83
N LYS A 42 2.09 5.20 8.28
CA LYS A 42 1.03 6.21 8.17
C LYS A 42 0.51 6.36 6.74
N GLY A 43 1.25 5.86 5.76
CA GLY A 43 0.87 5.91 4.35
C GLY A 43 1.82 5.10 3.48
N LEU A 44 1.39 4.81 2.27
CA LEU A 44 2.18 4.08 1.29
C LEU A 44 1.74 4.45 -0.12
N THR A 45 2.71 4.70 -0.99
CA THR A 45 2.48 4.85 -2.42
C THR A 45 3.32 3.85 -3.20
N ILE A 46 2.75 3.38 -4.30
CA ILE A 46 3.35 2.40 -5.20
C ILE A 46 3.16 2.92 -6.62
N PHE A 47 4.26 3.15 -7.32
CA PHE A 47 4.25 3.53 -8.72
C PHE A 47 4.92 2.46 -9.58
N ASN A 48 4.17 1.97 -10.58
CA ASN A 48 4.64 0.94 -11.48
C ASN A 48 5.42 1.57 -12.65
N THR A 49 6.74 1.58 -12.55
CA THR A 49 7.66 2.02 -13.60
C THR A 49 7.90 0.97 -14.68
N LEU A 50 7.39 -0.25 -14.50
CA LEU A 50 7.58 -1.36 -15.44
C LEU A 50 6.66 -1.24 -16.66
N ASN A 51 7.00 -1.97 -17.72
CA ASN A 51 6.22 -2.09 -18.94
C ASN A 51 5.12 -3.18 -18.88
N GLN A 52 4.81 -3.68 -17.68
CA GLN A 52 3.90 -4.79 -17.45
C GLN A 52 3.11 -4.58 -16.16
N THR A 53 1.97 -5.26 -16.03
CA THR A 53 1.11 -5.18 -14.85
C THR A 53 1.76 -5.84 -13.63
N VAL A 54 1.68 -5.16 -12.49
CA VAL A 54 2.13 -5.65 -11.18
C VAL A 54 0.89 -5.99 -10.36
N TYR A 55 0.86 -7.20 -9.80
CA TYR A 55 -0.21 -7.67 -8.93
C TYR A 55 0.29 -7.63 -7.49
N ILE A 56 -0.51 -7.10 -6.57
CA ILE A 56 -0.15 -6.89 -5.17
C ILE A 56 -1.26 -7.40 -4.26
N ASP A 57 -0.86 -7.99 -3.14
CA ASP A 57 -1.76 -8.42 -2.07
C ASP A 57 -1.08 -8.33 -0.69
N ALA A 58 -1.86 -8.38 0.38
CA ALA A 58 -1.39 -8.49 1.77
C ALA A 58 -1.16 -9.94 2.21
N VAL A 59 -1.43 -10.91 1.34
CA VAL A 59 -1.25 -12.35 1.61
C VAL A 59 -0.28 -13.00 0.63
N THR A 60 0.39 -14.07 1.08
CA THR A 60 1.37 -14.82 0.27
C THR A 60 0.74 -15.66 -0.85
N GLY A 61 -0.55 -15.97 -0.75
CA GLY A 61 -1.30 -16.78 -1.72
C GLY A 61 -1.73 -16.04 -2.98
N LEU A 62 -1.09 -14.92 -3.31
CA LEU A 62 -1.50 -14.12 -4.46
C LEU A 62 -1.16 -14.79 -5.79
N THR A 63 -2.03 -14.59 -6.77
CA THR A 63 -1.88 -15.07 -8.15
C THR A 63 -2.29 -13.98 -9.12
N THR A 64 -2.07 -14.19 -10.42
CA THR A 64 -2.50 -13.24 -11.46
C THR A 64 -4.02 -13.20 -11.65
N THR A 65 -4.77 -14.05 -10.93
CA THR A 65 -6.23 -14.11 -10.94
C THR A 65 -6.85 -13.84 -9.55
N ASN A 66 -6.04 -13.85 -8.49
CA ASN A 66 -6.44 -13.56 -7.12
C ASN A 66 -5.43 -12.59 -6.48
N TYR A 67 -5.81 -11.33 -6.42
CA TYR A 67 -4.96 -10.23 -5.96
C TYR A 67 -5.84 -9.12 -5.38
N MET A 68 -5.27 -8.28 -4.51
CA MET A 68 -5.94 -7.09 -3.98
C MET A 68 -5.99 -5.97 -5.02
N VAL A 69 -4.86 -5.71 -5.70
CA VAL A 69 -4.76 -4.67 -6.71
C VAL A 69 -3.86 -5.08 -7.87
N ALA A 70 -4.26 -4.71 -9.09
CA ALA A 70 -3.45 -4.82 -10.29
C ALA A 70 -3.10 -3.41 -10.77
N ILE A 71 -1.81 -3.09 -10.79
CA ILE A 71 -1.30 -1.78 -11.21
C ILE A 71 -0.77 -1.94 -12.63
N PRO A 72 -1.43 -1.38 -13.66
CA PRO A 72 -0.95 -1.44 -15.03
C PRO A 72 0.39 -0.70 -15.17
N ALA A 73 1.06 -0.87 -16.31
CA ALA A 73 2.28 -0.11 -16.63
C ALA A 73 2.03 1.40 -16.51
N GLY A 74 2.90 2.12 -15.79
CA GLY A 74 2.73 3.54 -15.49
C GLY A 74 1.60 3.86 -14.50
N GLY A 75 0.99 2.85 -13.89
CA GLY A 75 -0.07 3.00 -12.90
C GLY A 75 0.43 3.42 -11.53
N PHE A 76 -0.49 3.96 -10.73
CA PHE A 76 -0.24 4.43 -9.37
C PHE A 76 -1.27 3.84 -8.40
N TYR A 77 -0.81 3.46 -7.21
CA TYR A 77 -1.64 3.02 -6.11
C TYR A 77 -1.22 3.69 -4.80
N GLU A 78 -2.20 4.02 -3.96
CA GLU A 78 -1.99 4.60 -2.64
C GLU A 78 -2.91 3.91 -1.62
N LEU A 79 -2.43 3.75 -0.39
CA LEU A 79 -3.23 3.14 0.67
C LEU A 79 -4.42 4.02 1.09
N PRO A 80 -5.57 3.41 1.45
CA PRO A 80 -6.72 4.14 1.99
C PRO A 80 -6.37 4.86 3.29
N THR A 81 -6.70 6.15 3.38
CA THR A 81 -6.35 7.03 4.51
C THR A 81 -7.16 6.77 5.78
N ASN A 82 -8.26 6.02 5.70
CA ASN A 82 -9.14 5.75 6.85
C ASN A 82 -8.65 4.61 7.76
N LYS A 83 -7.93 3.62 7.21
CA LYS A 83 -7.31 2.51 7.94
C LYS A 83 -6.06 2.05 7.21
N ILE A 84 -4.90 2.43 7.74
CA ILE A 84 -3.61 2.06 7.18
C ILE A 84 -3.25 0.64 7.59
N TYR A 85 -3.00 -0.22 6.60
CA TYR A 85 -2.52 -1.57 6.84
C TYR A 85 -1.01 -1.57 7.12
N THR A 86 -0.62 -2.08 8.28
CA THR A 86 0.77 -2.09 8.80
C THR A 86 1.48 -3.42 8.59
N GLY A 87 0.82 -4.42 8.02
CA GLY A 87 1.41 -5.73 7.74
C GLY A 87 2.28 -5.74 6.48
N HIS A 88 2.64 -6.95 6.05
CA HIS A 88 3.47 -7.19 4.87
C HIS A 88 2.64 -7.05 3.60
N PHE A 89 3.27 -6.57 2.52
CA PHE A 89 2.73 -6.68 1.17
C PHE A 89 3.59 -7.59 0.32
N TYR A 90 2.92 -8.38 -0.50
CA TYR A 90 3.50 -9.29 -1.46
C TYR A 90 3.12 -8.85 -2.87
N GLY A 91 4.01 -9.11 -3.82
CA GLY A 91 3.73 -8.82 -5.21
C GLY A 91 4.25 -9.90 -6.15
N ILE A 92 3.61 -9.97 -7.33
CA ILE A 92 4.04 -10.80 -8.45
C ILE A 92 3.91 -10.07 -9.78
N LEU A 93 4.63 -10.61 -10.75
CA LEU A 93 4.50 -10.31 -12.16
C LEU A 93 3.95 -11.54 -12.90
N ALA A 94 3.29 -11.32 -14.04
CA ALA A 94 2.89 -12.43 -14.91
C ALA A 94 4.11 -13.11 -15.57
N SER A 95 5.20 -12.38 -15.78
CA SER A 95 6.46 -12.86 -16.37
C SER A 95 7.63 -11.97 -15.95
N GLY A 96 8.86 -12.49 -16.04
CA GLY A 96 10.08 -11.71 -15.79
C GLY A 96 10.31 -11.30 -14.34
N THR A 97 11.17 -10.30 -14.17
CA THR A 97 11.58 -9.73 -12.87
C THR A 97 11.68 -8.22 -12.97
N GLY A 98 11.49 -7.51 -11.86
CA GLY A 98 11.64 -6.06 -11.83
C GLY A 98 11.53 -5.51 -10.43
N SER A 99 11.52 -4.18 -10.32
CA SER A 99 11.21 -3.46 -9.09
C SER A 99 10.19 -2.37 -9.39
N VAL A 100 9.54 -1.85 -8.37
CA VAL A 100 8.61 -0.73 -8.48
C VAL A 100 9.00 0.36 -7.51
N GLU A 101 8.59 1.60 -7.79
CA GLU A 101 8.90 2.72 -6.91
C GLU A 101 7.91 2.74 -5.75
N ILE A 102 8.41 2.49 -4.54
CA ILE A 102 7.60 2.46 -3.32
C ILE A 102 8.07 3.57 -2.39
N ARG A 103 7.14 4.34 -1.83
CA ARG A 103 7.43 5.29 -0.75
C ARG A 103 6.51 5.01 0.43
N GLU A 104 7.13 4.86 1.59
CA GLU A 104 6.45 4.64 2.85
C GLU A 104 6.56 5.85 3.75
N PHE A 105 5.43 6.28 4.30
CA PHE A 105 5.34 7.39 5.24
C PHE A 105 5.22 6.84 6.66
N THR A 106 6.06 7.34 7.57
CA THR A 106 6.09 6.96 9.00
C THR A 106 6.00 8.15 9.92
#